data_AF-Q7M1F2-F1
#
_entry.id   AF-Q7M1F2-F1
#
_cell.length_a   1.000
_cell.length_b   1.000
_cell.length_c   1.000
_cell.angle_alpha   90.00
_cell.angle_beta   90.00
_cell.angle_gamma   90.00
#
_symmetry.space_group_name_H-M   'P 1'
#
loop_
_entity.id
_entity.type
_entity.pdbx_description
1 polymer ?
#
loop_
_entity_poly.entity_id
_entity_poly.type
_entity_poly.pdbx_seq_one_letter_code
_entity_poly.pdbx_strand_id
1 'polypeptide(L)' 'NLCERASLTWTGNCGNTGHCDTQCRNWESAKHGACHKRGNWKCFCYFNC' A
#
# COMPACT_ATOMS: atom_id res chain seq x y z
N ASN A 1 5.74 -12.03 -10.53
CA ASN A 1 6.48 -10.99 -9.78
C ASN A 1 5.52 -9.90 -9.36
N LEU A 2 5.83 -9.15 -8.29
CA LEU A 2 4.99 -8.05 -7.83
C LEU A 2 5.65 -6.70 -8.11
N CYS A 3 4.84 -5.72 -8.51
CA CYS A 3 5.23 -4.35 -8.81
C CYS A 3 4.73 -3.44 -7.68
N GLU A 4 5.64 -2.66 -7.09
CA GLU A 4 5.32 -1.67 -6.05
C GLU A 4 4.77 -0.38 -6.67
N ARG A 5 3.68 0.15 -6.11
CA ARG A 5 3.14 1.48 -6.43
C ARG A 5 2.68 2.16 -5.14
N ALA A 6 2.80 3.48 -5.04
CA ALA A 6 2.20 4.20 -3.93
C ALA A 6 0.67 4.05 -4.00
N SER A 7 0.03 3.79 -2.87
CA SER A 7 -1.43 3.72 -2.78
C SER A 7 -2.04 5.04 -3.22
N LEU A 8 -3.03 4.97 -4.11
CA LEU A 8 -3.77 6.14 -4.58
C LEU A 8 -4.93 6.52 -3.65
N THR A 9 -5.36 5.57 -2.82
CA THR A 9 -6.50 5.75 -1.91
C THR A 9 -6.08 6.05 -0.47
N TRP A 10 -4.83 5.77 -0.10
CA TRP A 10 -4.32 6.02 1.24
C TRP A 10 -3.87 7.47 1.41
N THR A 11 -4.38 8.12 2.45
CA THR A 11 -3.97 9.48 2.82
C THR A 11 -3.33 9.50 4.21
N GLY A 12 -2.40 10.44 4.42
CA GLY A 12 -1.69 10.59 5.68
C GLY A 12 -0.57 9.57 5.91
N ASN A 13 -0.08 9.51 7.15
CA ASN A 13 1.06 8.68 7.53
C ASN A 13 0.62 7.22 7.77
N CYS A 14 1.28 6.27 7.11
CA CYS A 14 0.98 4.85 7.23
C CYS A 14 1.56 4.28 8.53
N GLY A 15 0.73 4.11 9.57
CA GLY A 15 1.15 3.56 10.86
C GLY A 15 0.80 2.08 11.07
N ASN A 16 -0.03 1.49 10.21
CA ASN A 16 -0.51 0.12 10.34
C ASN A 16 -0.49 -0.57 8.98
N THR A 17 0.48 -1.48 8.81
CA THR A 17 0.63 -2.28 7.58
C THR A 17 -0.58 -3.16 7.29
N GLY A 18 -1.27 -3.70 8.31
CA GLY A 18 -2.46 -4.53 8.10
C GLY A 18 -3.66 -3.74 7.54
N HIS A 19 -3.82 -2.48 7.98
CA HIS A 19 -4.82 -1.57 7.40
C HIS A 19 -4.47 -1.20 5.95
N CYS A 20 -3.19 -0.86 5.70
CA CYS A 20 -2.70 -0.58 4.35
C CYS A 20 -2.90 -1.79 3.41
N ASP A 21 -2.55 -2.99 3.86
CA ASP A 21 -2.77 -4.22 3.12
C ASP A 21 -4.24 -4.44 2.75
N THR A 22 -5.11 -4.35 3.74
CA THR A 22 -6.56 -4.55 3.56
C THR A 22 -7.13 -3.52 2.59
N GLN A 23 -6.73 -2.26 2.71
CA GLN A 23 -7.16 -1.21 1.80
C GLN A 23 -6.64 -1.42 0.38
N CYS A 24 -5.34 -1.70 0.20
CA CYS A 24 -4.75 -2.00 -1.10
C CYS A 24 -5.49 -3.16 -1.81
N ARG A 25 -5.78 -4.25 -1.09
CA ARG A 25 -6.50 -5.40 -1.63
C ARG A 25 -7.94 -5.05 -2.01
N ASN A 26 -8.66 -4.36 -1.13
CA ASN A 26 -10.10 -4.14 -1.30
C ASN A 26 -10.43 -2.95 -2.22
N TRP A 27 -9.59 -1.91 -2.26
CA TRP A 27 -9.92 -0.62 -2.89
C TRP A 27 -9.13 -0.38 -4.17
N GLU A 28 -7.94 -0.99 -4.29
CA GLU A 28 -7.08 -0.79 -5.46
C GLU A 28 -6.91 -2.08 -6.29
N SER A 29 -7.51 -3.20 -5.87
CA SER A 29 -7.31 -4.53 -6.49
C SER A 29 -5.85 -5.00 -6.47
N ALA A 30 -5.09 -4.57 -5.45
CA ALA A 30 -3.73 -5.03 -5.25
C ALA A 30 -3.70 -6.46 -4.68
N LYS A 31 -2.55 -7.13 -4.78
CA LYS A 31 -2.32 -8.43 -4.14
C LYS A 31 -1.99 -8.28 -2.65
N HIS A 32 -1.26 -7.22 -2.31
CA HIS A 32 -0.82 -6.93 -0.95
C HIS A 32 -0.59 -5.43 -0.80
N GLY A 33 -0.51 -4.93 0.43
CA GLY A 33 -0.05 -3.58 0.73
C GLY A 33 0.83 -3.54 1.97
N ALA A 34 1.77 -2.61 2.00
CA ALA A 34 2.64 -2.41 3.16
C ALA A 34 3.02 -0.95 3.39
N CYS A 35 3.25 -0.61 4.66
CA CYS A 35 3.81 0.70 5.02
C CYS A 35 5.32 0.69 4.78
N HIS A 36 5.82 1.62 3.97
CA HIS A 36 7.25 1.86 3.80
C HIS A 36 7.59 3.32 4.04
N LYS A 37 8.78 3.54 4.61
CA LYS A 37 9.32 4.88 4.83
C LYS A 37 10.09 5.34 3.58
N ARG A 38 9.57 6.35 2.90
CA ARG A 38 10.20 7.06 1.76
C ARG A 38 10.12 8.56 2.01
N GLY A 39 10.83 9.02 3.05
CA GLY A 39 10.60 10.31 3.70
C GLY A 39 9.62 10.16 4.86
N ASN A 40 8.31 10.18 4.57
CA ASN A 40 7.27 9.79 5.51
C ASN A 40 6.86 8.31 5.33
N TRP A 41 6.12 7.76 6.29
CA TRP A 41 5.52 6.45 6.11
C TRP A 41 4.34 6.57 5.16
N LYS A 42 4.40 5.85 4.05
CA LYS A 42 3.35 5.79 3.03
C LYS A 42 2.90 4.35 2.86
N CYS A 43 1.64 4.19 2.47
CA CYS A 43 1.13 2.90 2.05
C CYS A 43 1.54 2.67 0.60
N PHE A 44 2.15 1.52 0.33
CA PHE A 44 2.46 1.05 -1.01
C PHE A 44 1.64 -0.22 -1.27
N CYS A 45 1.04 -0.29 -2.45
CA CYS A 45 0.30 -1.45 -2.93
C CYS A 45 1.14 -2.23 -3.94
N TYR A 46 1.06 -3.55 -3.86
CA TYR A 46 1.79 -4.49 -4.69
C TYR A 46 0.84 -5.19 -5.65
N PHE A 47 1.06 -5.02 -6.94
CA PHE A 47 0.23 -5.57 -8.01
C PHE A 47 0.98 -6.70 -8.72
N ASN A 48 0.26 -7.63 -9.33
CA ASN A 48 0.89 -8.49 -10.33
C ASN A 48 1.43 -7.60 -11.44
N CYS A 49 2.74 -7.72 -11.69
CA CYS A 49 3.26 -7.50 -13.02
C CYS A 49 2.90 -8.75 -13.84
#